data_AF-A0A7J7IVV0-F1
#
_entry.id   AF-A0A7J7IVV0-F1
#
_cell.length_a   1.000
_cell.length_b   1.000
_cell.length_c   1.000
_cell.angle_alpha   90.00
_cell.angle_beta   90.00
_cell.angle_gamma   90.00
#
_symmetry.space_group_name_H-M   'P 1'
#
loop_
_entity.id
_entity.type
_entity.pdbx_description
1 polymer ?
#
loop_
_entity_poly.entity_id
_entity_poly.type
_entity_poly.pdbx_seq_one_letter_code
_entity_poly.pdbx_strand_id
1 'polypeptide(L)' 'MYTWRQFTTERKVIQDCKGFIDGDLIENFLDLSQDKKQDVVNGLKIDDESGMTKDATVDDITKIVEDLTRIH' A
#
# COMPACT_ATOMS: atom_id res chain seq x y z
N MET A 1 17.51 5.36 2.00
CA MET A 1 16.77 5.04 0.77
C MET A 1 16.51 3.55 0.79
N TYR A 2 15.26 3.10 0.73
CA TYR A 2 14.93 1.67 0.83
C TYR A 2 15.17 0.98 -0.52
N THR A 3 16.14 0.06 -0.58
CA THR A 3 16.62 -0.55 -1.84
C THR A 3 16.17 -2.00 -2.03
N TRP A 4 15.47 -2.58 -1.05
CA TRP A 4 15.20 -4.03 -1.02
C TRP A 4 14.46 -4.57 -2.25
N ARG A 5 13.57 -3.77 -2.85
CA ARG A 5 12.79 -4.19 -4.03
C ARG A 5 13.41 -3.80 -5.36
N GLN A 6 14.52 -3.04 -5.34
CA GLN A 6 15.15 -2.56 -6.58
C GLN A 6 15.63 -3.72 -7.43
N PHE A 7 15.30 -3.67 -8.73
CA PHE A 7 15.85 -4.63 -9.67
C PHE A 7 17.36 -4.43 -9.77
N THR A 8 18.09 -5.41 -9.23
CA THR A 8 19.54 -5.37 -9.09
C THR A 8 20.17 -6.59 -9.74
N THR A 9 21.13 -6.31 -10.61
CA THR A 9 22.04 -7.30 -11.20
C THR A 9 23.46 -6.77 -11.04
N GLU A 10 24.47 -7.62 -11.24
CA GLU A 10 25.88 -7.21 -11.21
C GLU A 10 26.20 -6.06 -12.17
N ARG A 11 25.41 -5.90 -13.24
CA ARG A 11 25.64 -4.94 -14.33
C ARG A 11 24.73 -3.72 -14.26
N LYS A 12 23.60 -3.80 -13.56
CA LYS A 12 22.56 -2.77 -13.57
C LYS A 12 21.76 -2.77 -12.28
N VAL A 13 21.59 -1.58 -11.72
CA VAL A 13 20.63 -1.29 -10.66
C VAL A 13 19.58 -0.35 -11.25
N ILE A 14 18.30 -0.72 -11.16
CA ILE A 14 17.17 0.14 -11.52
C ILE A 14 16.58 0.66 -10.21
N GLN A 15 16.61 1.98 -10.04
CA GLN A 15 16.16 2.60 -8.78
C GLN A 15 14.64 2.55 -8.60
N ASP A 16 13.89 2.58 -9.71
CA ASP A 16 12.43 2.57 -9.69
C ASP A 16 11.88 1.15 -9.88
N CYS A 17 11.07 0.69 -8.93
CA CYS A 17 10.21 -0.49 -9.13
C CYS A 17 8.91 -0.01 -9.76
N LYS A 18 8.69 -0.31 -11.05
CA LYS A 18 7.52 0.16 -11.80
C LYS A 18 6.64 -1.01 -12.20
N GLY A 19 5.32 -0.85 -12.02
CA GLY A 19 4.33 -1.88 -12.38
C GLY A 19 4.26 -3.05 -11.40
N PHE A 20 4.94 -2.97 -10.25
CA PHE A 20 4.91 -3.99 -9.21
C PHE A 20 4.56 -3.36 -7.86
N ILE A 21 3.63 -4.00 -7.16
CA ILE A 21 3.29 -3.72 -5.76
C ILE A 21 3.64 -4.96 -4.97
N ASP A 22 4.23 -4.76 -3.80
CA ASP A 22 4.59 -5.88 -2.93
C ASP A 22 3.46 -6.15 -1.93
N GLY A 23 2.83 -7.32 -2.08
CA GLY A 23 1.72 -7.77 -1.25
C GLY A 23 2.09 -7.82 0.22
N ASP A 24 3.21 -8.45 0.58
CA ASP A 24 3.65 -8.58 1.97
C ASP A 24 3.77 -7.21 2.67
N LEU A 25 4.28 -6.17 1.99
CA LEU A 25 4.33 -4.83 2.55
C LEU A 25 2.94 -4.21 2.75
N ILE A 26 2.01 -4.44 1.82
CA ILE A 26 0.63 -3.96 1.93
C ILE A 26 -0.10 -4.69 3.06
N GLU A 27 0.07 -6.00 3.18
CA GLU A 27 -0.56 -6.83 4.22
C GLU A 27 -0.08 -6.48 5.62
N ASN A 28 1.21 -6.13 5.77
CA ASN A 28 1.78 -5.62 7.02
C ASN A 28 1.05 -4.37 7.56
N PHE A 29 0.23 -3.69 6.76
CA PHE A 29 -0.66 -2.63 7.25
C PHE A 29 -1.59 -3.13 8.35
N LEU A 30 -2.14 -4.34 8.23
CA LEU A 30 -3.11 -4.89 9.19
C LEU A 30 -2.49 -5.09 10.58
N ASP A 31 -1.18 -5.33 10.65
CA ASP A 31 -0.43 -5.54 11.88
C ASP A 31 0.01 -4.24 12.58
N LEU A 32 -0.21 -3.08 11.95
CA LEU A 32 0.11 -1.79 12.56
C LEU A 32 -0.86 -1.44 13.70
N SER A 33 -0.36 -0.66 14.67
CA SER A 33 -1.22 -0.04 15.69
C SER A 33 -2.16 1.00 15.06
N GLN A 34 -3.29 1.26 15.72
CA GLN A 34 -4.32 2.15 15.20
C GLN A 34 -3.79 3.55 14.87
N ASP A 35 -2.94 4.12 15.73
CA ASP A 35 -2.33 5.44 15.50
C ASP A 35 -1.48 5.46 14.23
N LYS A 36 -0.70 4.40 13.99
CA LYS A 36 0.13 4.29 12.78
C LYS A 36 -0.71 4.08 11.52
N LYS A 37 -1.80 3.32 11.61
CA LYS A 37 -2.77 3.21 10.50
C LYS A 37 -3.36 4.57 10.17
N GLN A 38 -3.70 5.36 11.20
CA GLN A 38 -4.23 6.70 11.03
C GLN A 38 -3.22 7.65 10.35
N ASP A 39 -1.94 7.56 10.71
CA ASP A 39 -0.86 8.33 10.08
C ASP A 39 -0.71 7.97 8.59
N VAL A 40 -0.83 6.68 8.24
CA VAL A 40 -0.71 6.21 6.85
C VAL A 40 -1.86 6.73 5.99
N VAL A 41 -3.10 6.73 6.52
CA VAL A 41 -4.26 7.19 5.74
C VAL A 41 -4.42 8.70 5.69
N ASN A 42 -3.69 9.44 6.53
CA ASN A 42 -3.79 10.88 6.60
C ASN A 42 -3.39 11.54 5.26
N GLY A 43 -4.34 12.27 4.66
CA GLY A 43 -4.16 12.92 3.36
C GLY A 43 -4.29 11.98 2.15
N LEU A 44 -4.60 10.70 2.36
CA LEU A 44 -4.96 9.79 1.26
C LEU A 44 -6.37 10.09 0.77
N LYS A 45 -6.55 9.99 -0.54
CA LYS A 45 -7.83 10.16 -1.21
C LYS A 45 -8.18 8.89 -1.97
N ILE A 46 -9.46 8.53 -1.92
CA ILE A 46 -10.01 7.38 -2.62
C ILE A 46 -11.22 7.82 -3.42
N ASP A 47 -11.35 7.29 -4.63
CA ASP A 47 -12.55 7.51 -5.44
C ASP A 47 -13.67 6.59 -4.94
N ASP A 48 -14.84 7.16 -4.69
CA ASP A 48 -16.04 6.38 -4.46
C ASP A 48 -16.57 5.79 -5.79
N GLU A 49 -17.45 4.79 -5.70
CA GLU A 49 -18.08 4.10 -6.84
C GLU A 49 -18.80 5.06 -7.82
N SER A 50 -19.14 6.26 -7.36
CA SER A 50 -19.76 7.37 -8.10
C SER A 50 -18.74 8.24 -8.84
N GLY A 51 -17.44 7.95 -8.72
CA GLY A 51 -16.34 8.72 -9.32
C GLY A 51 -16.01 10.03 -8.59
N MET A 52 -16.51 10.23 -7.37
CA MET A 52 -16.17 11.37 -6.53
C MET A 52 -15.04 11.01 -5.57
N THR A 53 -14.04 11.87 -5.46
CA THR A 53 -12.91 11.65 -4.57
C THR A 53 -13.24 12.09 -3.14
N LYS A 54 -13.09 11.17 -2.17
CA LYS A 54 -13.23 11.41 -0.73
C LYS A 54 -11.91 11.15 0.02
N ASP A 55 -11.82 11.61 1.26
CA ASP A 55 -10.70 11.25 2.13
C ASP A 55 -10.81 9.78 2.54
N ALA A 56 -9.70 9.06 2.48
CA ALA A 56 -9.64 7.66 2.86
C ALA A 56 -9.64 7.52 4.39
N THR A 57 -10.46 6.60 4.90
CA THR A 57 -10.45 6.25 6.32
C THR A 57 -9.62 5.00 6.58
N VAL A 58 -9.23 4.77 7.84
CA VAL A 58 -8.55 3.53 8.25
C VAL A 58 -9.41 2.31 7.89
N ASP A 59 -10.72 2.39 8.07
CA ASP A 59 -11.66 1.31 7.76
C ASP A 59 -11.74 1.02 6.25
N ASP A 60 -11.71 2.06 5.41
CA ASP A 60 -11.71 1.88 3.95
C ASP A 60 -10.47 1.07 3.51
N ILE A 61 -9.29 1.47 3.98
CA ILE A 61 -8.03 0.79 3.63
C ILE A 61 -7.97 -0.61 4.26
N THR A 62 -8.43 -0.77 5.50
CA THR A 62 -8.46 -2.08 6.18
C THR A 62 -9.29 -3.08 5.39
N LYS A 63 -10.49 -2.70 4.95
CA LYS A 63 -11.35 -3.59 4.14
C LYS A 63 -10.69 -3.99 2.82
N ILE A 64 -10.05 -3.04 2.13
CA ILE A 64 -9.34 -3.31 0.86
C ILE A 64 -8.21 -4.31 1.08
N VAL A 65 -7.39 -4.11 2.12
CA VAL A 65 -6.27 -5.02 2.41
C VAL A 65 -6.77 -6.39 2.85
N GLU A 66 -7.82 -6.46 3.67
CA GLU A 66 -8.48 -7.73 4.03
C GLU A 66 -8.99 -8.48 2.79
N ASP A 67 -9.62 -7.80 1.84
CA ASP A 67 -10.08 -8.43 0.59
C ASP A 67 -8.92 -8.93 -0.27
N LEU A 68 -7.79 -8.21 -0.31
CA LEU A 68 -6.59 -8.63 -1.02
C LEU A 68 -5.94 -9.88 -0.38
N THR A 69 -5.90 -9.99 0.95
CA THR A 69 -5.34 -11.17 1.63
C THR A 69 -6.10 -12.47 1.35
N ARG A 70 -7.35 -12.42 0.89
CA ARG A 70 -8.16 -13.62 0.63
C ARG A 70 -7.77 -14.38 -0.64
N ILE A 71 -6.89 -13.82 -1.48
CA ILE A 71 -6.48 -14.44 -2.73
C ILE A 71 -5.44 -15.55 -2.54
N HIS A 72 -4.94 -15.74 -1.31
CA HIS A 72 -3.98 -16.78 -0.93
C HIS A 72 -4.37 -17.51 0.35
#